data_AF-A0A524D8K2-F1
#
_entry.id   AF-A0A524D8K2-F1
#
_cell.length_a   1.000
_cell.length_b   1.000
_cell.length_c   1.000
_cell.angle_alpha   90.00
_cell.angle_beta   90.00
_cell.angle_gamma   90.00
#
_symmetry.space_group_name_H-M   'P 1'
#
loop_
_entity.id
_entity.type
_entity.pdbx_description
1 polymer ?
#
loop_
_entity_poly.entity_id
_entity_poly.type
_entity_poly.pdbx_seq_one_letter_code
_entity_poly.pdbx_strand_id
1 'polypeptide(L)'
;MGGVERVSKEKEQEIIEYLREEIKKKDPASLTQISKHFGFKSSKTVTRLAKQIFPPDIFEEKWGSKRGQKIMSDEIIYQRLIEELKKPNPLSSESIGKELGFSDGGPVRRVAKERIPSEIYNKIWGRDIIKASDIEDLIIKRLEKEIKSERPASLRSIGIEFGFSSGNPVREVAIRHFPREIYEDVWSRQHVLEDMEADIIEILRDEIKKDSPRPLQEIGHDFGFKSGEPIYRIAKKIFPEDIYMNKWGRPSTSPIIIKEIENYLKEQIERENPMSLSEISRKFNLKDYSVVRRIAKDMFSERLYQEVWGIEEIPEEIKIAIRNDILNTNLSMNQIAQKFNVSIVPIRTISSKIELEDQDYSHSERFPQMISAFLGTQ
;
A
#
# COMPACT_ATOMS: atom_id res chain seq x y z
N MET A 1 -10.33 0.76 12.02
CA MET A 1 -10.86 2.04 12.54
C MET A 1 -11.20 1.87 14.02
N GLY A 2 -10.52 2.56 14.92
CA GLY A 2 -10.89 2.61 16.35
C GLY A 2 -11.48 3.97 16.67
N GLY A 3 -12.79 4.04 16.91
CA GLY A 3 -13.49 5.25 17.33
C GLY A 3 -13.14 5.64 18.77
N VAL A 4 -13.50 6.86 19.17
CA VAL A 4 -13.47 7.27 20.59
C VAL A 4 -14.59 6.53 21.28
N GLU A 5 -14.25 5.60 22.17
CA GLU A 5 -15.24 4.83 22.94
C GLU A 5 -15.97 5.79 23.89
N ARG A 6 -17.32 5.83 23.82
CA ARG A 6 -18.15 6.62 24.75
C ARG A 6 -18.12 5.93 26.11
N VAL A 7 -17.72 6.66 27.15
CA VAL A 7 -17.64 6.17 28.53
C VAL A 7 -18.67 6.87 29.41
N SER A 8 -19.12 6.20 30.48
CA SER A 8 -19.95 6.84 31.51
C SER A 8 -19.17 7.94 32.24
N LYS A 9 -19.87 8.93 32.78
CA LYS A 9 -19.25 10.05 33.51
C LYS A 9 -18.43 9.59 34.72
N GLU A 10 -18.89 8.55 35.42
CA GLU A 10 -18.19 7.93 36.54
C GLU A 10 -16.83 7.35 36.11
N LYS A 11 -16.81 6.67 34.96
CA LYS A 11 -15.58 6.07 34.41
C LYS A 11 -14.64 7.12 33.81
N GLU A 12 -15.17 8.21 33.26
CA GLU A 12 -14.33 9.36 32.86
C GLU A 12 -13.64 9.99 34.06
N GLN A 13 -14.34 10.14 35.19
CA GLN A 13 -13.78 10.70 36.42
C GLN A 13 -12.66 9.83 37.00
N GLU A 14 -12.86 8.50 37.00
CA GLU A 14 -11.84 7.53 37.44
C GLU A 14 -10.56 7.62 36.58
N ILE A 15 -10.69 7.77 35.27
CA ILE A 15 -9.56 7.94 34.34
C ILE A 15 -8.83 9.27 34.60
N ILE A 16 -9.56 10.34 34.87
CA ILE A 16 -8.99 11.67 35.15
C ILE A 16 -8.19 11.64 36.45
N GLU A 17 -8.70 10.99 37.50
CA GLU A 17 -7.98 10.84 38.76
C GLU A 17 -6.71 10.02 38.59
N TYR A 18 -6.78 8.92 37.84
CA TYR A 18 -5.61 8.11 37.51
C TYR A 18 -4.55 8.91 36.74
N LEU A 19 -4.95 9.70 35.74
CA LEU A 19 -4.05 10.56 34.98
C LEU A 19 -3.36 11.62 35.86
N ARG A 20 -4.06 12.17 36.86
CA ARG A 20 -3.49 13.12 37.83
C ARG A 20 -2.49 12.48 38.79
N GLU A 21 -2.67 11.21 39.12
CA GLU A 21 -1.69 10.45 39.90
C GLU A 21 -0.47 10.06 39.06
N GLU A 22 -0.66 9.66 37.81
CA GLU A 22 0.43 9.32 36.90
C GLU A 22 1.35 10.52 36.64
N ILE A 23 0.82 11.73 36.49
CA ILE A 23 1.65 12.89 36.13
C ILE A 23 2.63 13.31 37.23
N LYS A 24 2.33 12.96 38.49
CA LYS A 24 3.21 13.23 39.64
C LYS A 24 4.41 12.27 39.67
N LYS A 25 4.36 11.17 38.92
CA LYS A 25 5.46 10.20 38.86
C LYS A 25 6.61 10.75 38.04
N LYS A 26 7.83 10.36 38.43
CA LYS A 26 9.04 10.67 37.67
C LYS A 26 8.96 10.10 36.24
N ASP A 27 8.46 8.87 36.12
CA ASP A 27 8.23 8.17 34.86
C ASP A 27 6.75 7.74 34.78
N PRO A 28 5.87 8.56 34.19
CA PRO A 28 4.44 8.23 34.05
C PRO A 28 4.22 7.06 33.09
N ALA A 29 3.20 6.24 33.34
CA ALA A 29 2.75 5.22 32.40
C ALA A 29 2.31 5.88 31.08
N SER A 30 2.60 5.22 29.96
CA SER A 30 2.17 5.71 28.64
C SER A 30 0.64 5.71 28.52
N LEU A 31 0.08 6.61 27.72
CA LEU A 31 -1.37 6.68 27.48
C LEU A 31 -1.95 5.36 26.95
N THR A 32 -1.13 4.54 26.27
CA THR A 32 -1.50 3.18 25.83
C THR A 32 -1.56 2.19 27.00
N GLN A 33 -0.65 2.27 27.97
CA GLN A 33 -0.70 1.45 29.18
C GLN A 33 -1.90 1.83 30.05
N ILE A 34 -2.15 3.13 30.23
CA ILE A 34 -3.32 3.63 30.96
C ILE A 34 -4.61 3.18 30.25
N SER A 35 -4.67 3.28 28.92
CA SER A 35 -5.79 2.77 28.13
C SER A 35 -6.07 1.28 28.36
N LYS A 36 -5.02 0.45 28.43
CA LYS A 36 -5.16 -0.99 28.71
C LYS A 36 -5.65 -1.25 30.12
N HIS A 37 -5.20 -0.47 31.11
CA HIS A 37 -5.66 -0.58 32.50
C HIS A 37 -7.19 -0.45 32.62
N PHE A 38 -7.79 0.47 31.86
CA PHE A 38 -9.24 0.69 31.85
C PHE A 38 -10.03 -0.18 30.85
N GLY A 39 -9.35 -1.09 30.15
CA GLY A 39 -9.97 -2.05 29.22
C GLY A 39 -10.28 -1.49 27.82
N PHE A 40 -9.74 -0.34 27.44
CA PHE A 40 -9.98 0.25 26.12
C PHE A 40 -9.10 -0.37 25.04
N LYS A 41 -9.64 -0.53 23.84
CA LYS A 41 -8.89 -1.05 22.68
C LYS A 41 -7.93 -0.01 22.08
N SER A 42 -8.09 1.27 22.44
CA SER A 42 -7.37 2.40 21.85
C SER A 42 -7.14 3.50 22.88
N SER A 43 -5.95 4.12 22.83
CA SER A 43 -5.59 5.23 23.72
C SER A 43 -6.31 6.54 23.42
N LYS A 44 -7.13 6.63 22.36
CA LYS A 44 -7.79 7.88 21.93
C LYS A 44 -8.65 8.51 23.02
N THR A 45 -9.42 7.71 23.76
CA THR A 45 -10.29 8.22 24.84
C THR A 45 -9.45 8.81 25.97
N VAL A 46 -8.42 8.09 26.41
CA VAL A 46 -7.48 8.56 27.45
C VAL A 46 -6.68 9.78 26.96
N THR A 47 -6.26 9.80 25.70
CA THR A 47 -5.53 10.93 25.08
C THR A 47 -6.38 12.19 25.04
N ARG A 48 -7.66 12.07 24.66
CA ARG A 48 -8.62 13.19 24.66
C ARG A 48 -8.77 13.77 26.07
N LEU A 49 -9.00 12.90 27.06
CA LEU A 49 -9.17 13.32 28.45
C LEU A 49 -7.90 13.99 29.00
N ALA A 50 -6.72 13.41 28.74
CA ALA A 50 -5.44 14.00 29.13
C ALA A 50 -5.22 15.40 28.53
N LYS A 51 -5.55 15.61 27.24
CA LYS A 51 -5.48 16.92 26.59
C LYS A 51 -6.51 17.94 27.10
N GLN A 52 -7.62 17.48 27.69
CA GLN A 52 -8.63 18.36 28.27
C GLN A 52 -8.24 18.84 29.67
N ILE A 53 -7.53 18.01 30.44
CA ILE A 53 -7.22 18.29 31.85
C ILE A 53 -5.83 18.90 32.06
N PHE A 54 -4.88 18.68 31.13
CA PHE A 54 -3.52 19.21 31.25
C PHE A 54 -3.23 20.29 30.20
N PRO A 55 -2.53 21.37 30.60
CA PRO A 55 -1.95 22.32 29.66
C PRO A 55 -1.08 21.65 28.58
N PRO A 56 -1.03 22.19 27.34
CA PRO A 56 -0.30 21.57 26.23
C PRO A 56 1.18 21.31 26.51
N ASP A 57 1.86 22.21 27.21
CA ASP A 57 3.26 22.10 27.62
C ASP A 57 3.50 20.89 28.52
N ILE A 58 2.66 20.74 29.56
CA ILE A 58 2.72 19.61 30.50
C ILE A 58 2.37 18.29 29.79
N PHE A 59 1.35 18.31 28.94
CA PHE A 59 0.94 17.13 28.16
C PHE A 59 2.07 16.66 27.23
N GLU A 60 2.70 17.59 26.50
CA GLU A 60 3.78 17.26 25.57
C GLU A 60 5.06 16.82 26.29
N GLU A 61 5.39 17.39 27.45
CA GLU A 61 6.52 16.95 28.27
C GLU A 61 6.39 15.48 28.70
N LYS A 62 5.18 15.08 29.14
CA LYS A 62 4.95 13.77 29.79
C LYS A 62 4.50 12.67 28.82
N TRP A 63 3.66 13.01 27.85
CA TRP A 63 3.05 12.06 26.91
C TRP A 63 3.10 12.50 25.45
N GLY A 64 3.69 13.66 25.18
CA GLY A 64 4.03 14.08 23.84
C GLY A 64 4.89 13.03 23.16
N SER A 65 4.70 12.89 21.85
CA SER A 65 5.53 11.99 21.10
C SER A 65 6.99 12.46 21.22
N LYS A 66 7.88 11.61 21.73
CA LYS A 66 9.35 11.76 21.53
C LYS A 66 9.77 11.76 20.05
N ARG A 67 8.84 11.94 19.10
CA ARG A 67 9.09 12.39 17.72
C ARG A 67 9.37 13.90 17.62
N GLY A 68 9.48 14.61 18.74
CA GLY A 68 9.74 16.06 18.82
C GLY A 68 10.95 16.51 19.66
N GLN A 69 11.89 15.62 20.01
CA GLN A 69 13.21 16.02 20.55
C GLN A 69 14.27 15.27 19.73
N LYS A 70 14.94 15.89 18.77
CA LYS A 70 15.80 17.09 18.87
C LYS A 70 15.51 17.95 17.64
N ILE A 71 14.95 19.16 17.80
CA ILE A 71 15.07 20.18 16.75
C ILE A 71 16.54 20.59 16.76
N MET A 72 17.36 19.76 16.14
CA MET A 72 18.67 20.17 15.70
C MET A 72 18.41 21.22 14.64
N SER A 73 18.92 22.43 14.86
CA SER A 73 18.63 23.55 13.98
C SER A 73 19.00 23.19 12.55
N ASP A 74 18.25 23.72 11.59
CA ASP A 74 18.59 23.64 10.16
C ASP A 74 20.03 24.11 9.92
N GLU A 75 20.54 24.98 10.79
CA GLU A 75 21.93 25.42 10.79
C GLU A 75 22.91 24.27 11.07
N ILE A 76 22.66 23.40 12.05
CA ILE A 76 23.53 22.24 12.33
C ILE A 76 23.51 21.25 11.14
N ILE A 77 22.32 21.01 10.58
CA ILE A 77 22.17 20.15 9.39
C ILE A 77 22.92 20.75 8.21
N TYR A 78 22.81 22.06 8.01
CA TYR A 78 23.49 22.79 6.94
C TYR A 78 25.02 22.77 7.11
N GLN A 79 25.55 23.07 8.30
CA GLN A 79 26.99 22.99 8.56
C GLN A 79 27.53 21.58 8.29
N ARG A 80 26.81 20.55 8.73
CA ARG A 80 27.18 19.16 8.46
C ARG A 80 27.15 18.82 6.96
N LEU A 81 26.18 19.34 6.21
CA LEU A 81 26.11 19.20 4.75
C LEU A 81 27.30 19.87 4.06
N ILE A 82 27.71 21.07 4.51
CA ILE A 82 28.89 21.78 3.99
C ILE A 82 30.18 21.00 4.23
N GLU A 83 30.33 20.36 5.39
CA GLU A 83 31.46 19.45 5.65
C GLU A 83 31.44 18.23 4.73
N GLU A 84 30.24 17.70 4.45
CA GLU A 84 30.07 16.54 3.57
C GLU A 84 30.43 16.86 2.11
N LEU A 85 30.14 18.09 1.65
CA LEU A 85 30.50 18.55 0.31
C LEU A 85 32.01 18.60 0.06
N LYS A 86 32.83 18.67 1.10
CA LYS A 86 34.30 18.70 0.99
C LYS A 86 34.90 17.31 0.77
N LYS A 87 34.12 16.23 0.93
CA LYS A 87 34.61 14.86 0.82
C LYS A 87 34.58 14.39 -0.64
N PRO A 88 35.57 13.56 -1.05
CA PRO A 88 35.59 12.99 -2.40
C PRO A 88 34.40 12.04 -2.65
N ASN A 89 33.88 11.40 -1.60
CA ASN A 89 32.72 10.52 -1.65
C ASN A 89 31.71 10.91 -0.55
N PRO A 90 30.73 11.78 -0.88
CA PRO A 90 29.72 12.22 0.07
C PRO A 90 28.79 11.08 0.52
N LEU A 91 28.45 11.06 1.80
CA LEU A 91 27.43 10.19 2.39
C LEU A 91 26.03 10.54 1.89
N SER A 92 25.13 9.55 1.91
CA SER A 92 23.72 9.77 1.56
C SER A 92 23.01 10.64 2.61
N SER A 93 21.92 11.30 2.22
CA SER A 93 21.08 12.07 3.15
C SER A 93 20.53 11.20 4.29
N GLU A 94 20.28 9.91 4.04
CA GLU A 94 19.85 8.94 5.04
C GLU A 94 20.96 8.61 6.05
N SER A 95 22.20 8.42 5.59
CA SER A 95 23.35 8.19 6.46
C SER A 95 23.64 9.40 7.34
N ILE A 96 23.60 10.61 6.78
CA ILE A 96 23.73 11.86 7.53
C ILE A 96 22.56 12.01 8.52
N GLY A 97 21.33 11.66 8.10
CA GLY A 97 20.16 11.70 8.97
C GLY A 97 20.32 10.81 10.21
N LYS A 98 20.77 9.57 10.01
CA LYS A 98 21.03 8.61 11.11
C LYS A 98 22.16 9.07 12.02
N GLU A 99 23.25 9.62 11.46
CA GLU A 99 24.36 10.21 12.23
C GLU A 99 23.87 11.31 13.16
N LEU A 100 22.98 12.15 12.65
CA LEU A 100 22.43 13.28 13.38
C LEU A 100 21.27 12.89 14.33
N GLY A 101 20.89 11.60 14.38
CA GLY A 101 19.88 11.07 15.31
C GLY A 101 18.44 11.08 14.78
N PHE A 102 18.25 11.27 13.47
CA PHE A 102 16.95 11.12 12.83
C PHE A 102 16.68 9.66 12.43
N SER A 103 15.40 9.31 12.28
CA SER A 103 14.97 7.99 11.80
C SER A 103 15.27 7.77 10.31
N ASP A 104 15.38 8.85 9.54
CA ASP A 104 15.65 8.84 8.11
C ASP A 104 16.37 10.13 7.66
N GLY A 105 16.62 10.26 6.34
CA GLY A 105 17.25 11.43 5.74
C GLY A 105 16.30 12.57 5.37
N GLY A 106 15.03 12.54 5.78
CA GLY A 106 14.01 13.53 5.42
C GLY A 106 14.40 14.97 5.79
N PRO A 107 14.74 15.24 7.06
CA PRO A 107 15.18 16.57 7.50
C PRO A 107 16.42 17.07 6.74
N VAL A 108 17.38 16.16 6.48
CA VAL A 108 18.61 16.47 5.73
C VAL A 108 18.28 16.85 4.28
N ARG A 109 17.41 16.09 3.60
CA ARG A 109 16.96 16.41 2.23
C ARG A 109 16.27 17.76 2.15
N ARG A 110 15.40 18.08 3.12
CA ARG A 110 14.69 19.37 3.16
C ARG A 110 15.70 20.53 3.21
N VAL A 111 16.60 20.51 4.19
CA VAL A 111 17.61 21.58 4.36
C VAL A 111 18.54 21.65 3.15
N ALA A 112 18.96 20.50 2.62
CA ALA A 112 19.80 20.46 1.44
C ALA A 112 19.11 21.06 0.20
N LYS A 113 17.82 20.77 -0.02
CA LYS A 113 17.03 21.32 -1.14
C LYS A 113 16.79 22.83 -1.01
N GLU A 114 16.64 23.32 0.22
CA GLU A 114 16.38 24.74 0.49
C GLU A 114 17.65 25.60 0.42
N ARG A 115 18.82 25.07 0.82
CA ARG A 115 20.03 25.87 1.06
C ARG A 115 21.23 25.53 0.19
N ILE A 116 21.27 24.37 -0.45
CA ILE A 116 22.36 24.00 -1.35
C ILE A 116 21.94 24.31 -2.79
N PRO A 117 22.81 24.91 -3.63
CA PRO A 117 22.52 25.14 -5.04
C PRO A 117 22.02 23.87 -5.73
N SER A 118 20.97 24.00 -6.53
CA SER A 118 20.25 22.88 -7.12
C SER A 118 21.14 21.98 -7.98
N GLU A 119 22.14 22.52 -8.69
CA GLU A 119 23.07 21.69 -9.47
C GLU A 119 23.93 20.79 -8.57
N ILE A 120 24.40 21.32 -7.44
CA ILE A 120 25.24 20.60 -6.48
C ILE A 120 24.39 19.57 -5.72
N TYR A 121 23.21 20.00 -5.26
CA TYR A 121 22.25 19.12 -4.61
C TYR A 121 21.90 17.94 -5.52
N ASN A 122 21.57 18.19 -6.79
CA ASN A 122 21.15 17.15 -7.73
C ASN A 122 22.27 16.16 -8.04
N LYS A 123 23.50 16.64 -8.19
CA LYS A 123 24.69 15.82 -8.45
C LYS A 123 25.02 14.85 -7.31
N ILE A 124 24.79 15.27 -6.06
CA ILE A 124 25.27 14.54 -4.88
C ILE A 124 24.13 13.79 -4.18
N TRP A 125 22.99 14.45 -3.96
CA TRP A 125 21.86 13.94 -3.18
C TRP A 125 20.55 13.87 -3.96
N GLY A 126 20.45 14.47 -5.15
CA GLY A 126 19.29 14.35 -6.04
C GLY A 126 19.23 13.04 -6.81
N ARG A 127 19.89 11.97 -6.31
CA ARG A 127 19.68 10.60 -6.78
C ARG A 127 18.22 10.12 -6.61
N ASP A 128 17.44 10.84 -5.80
CA ASP A 128 15.98 10.68 -5.69
C ASP A 128 15.16 11.39 -6.81
N ILE A 129 15.81 12.04 -7.81
CA ILE A 129 15.13 12.84 -8.86
C ILE A 129 15.30 12.28 -10.27
N ILE A 130 16.23 11.33 -10.52
CA ILE A 130 16.29 10.68 -11.83
C ILE A 130 14.95 9.96 -12.01
N LYS A 131 14.09 10.44 -12.91
CA LYS A 131 12.88 9.69 -13.26
C LYS A 131 13.31 8.58 -14.22
N ALA A 132 12.71 7.40 -14.08
CA ALA A 132 12.98 6.31 -15.01
C ALA A 132 12.72 6.72 -16.47
N SER A 133 11.78 7.64 -16.71
CA SER A 133 11.52 8.24 -18.02
C SER A 133 12.72 8.94 -18.64
N ASP A 134 13.56 9.58 -17.83
CA ASP A 134 14.62 10.46 -18.31
C ASP A 134 15.87 9.66 -18.76
N ILE A 135 15.95 8.40 -18.33
CA ILE A 135 17.04 7.48 -18.64
C ILE A 135 16.52 6.12 -19.14
N GLU A 136 15.29 6.10 -19.66
CA GLU A 136 14.57 4.87 -20.02
C GLU A 136 15.37 4.02 -21.02
N ASP A 137 15.94 4.64 -22.06
CA ASP A 137 16.77 3.97 -23.06
C ASP A 137 18.01 3.28 -22.47
N LEU A 138 18.64 3.89 -21.47
CA LEU A 138 19.80 3.31 -20.79
C LEU A 138 19.39 2.12 -19.92
N ILE A 139 18.24 2.22 -19.26
CA ILE A 139 17.66 1.13 -18.48
C ILE A 139 17.31 -0.05 -19.40
N ILE A 140 16.66 0.20 -20.54
CA ILE A 140 16.30 -0.83 -21.51
C ILE A 140 17.55 -1.54 -22.02
N LYS A 141 18.55 -0.79 -22.49
CA LYS A 141 19.81 -1.36 -22.98
C LYS A 141 20.53 -2.21 -21.93
N ARG A 142 20.40 -1.85 -20.66
CA ARG A 142 20.96 -2.60 -19.53
C ARG A 142 20.18 -3.89 -19.26
N LEU A 143 18.85 -3.84 -19.34
CA LEU A 143 17.95 -4.99 -19.18
C LEU A 143 18.08 -6.00 -20.34
N GLU A 144 18.26 -5.53 -21.58
CA GLU A 144 18.51 -6.39 -22.75
C GLU A 144 19.77 -7.25 -22.61
N LYS A 145 20.80 -6.75 -21.91
CA LYS A 145 22.00 -7.53 -21.60
C LYS A 145 21.71 -8.64 -20.59
N GLU A 146 20.83 -8.39 -19.64
CA GLU A 146 20.49 -9.36 -18.59
C GLU A 146 19.59 -10.49 -19.10
N ILE A 147 18.69 -10.20 -20.05
CA ILE A 147 17.86 -11.24 -20.69
C ILE A 147 18.73 -12.29 -21.39
N LYS A 148 19.92 -11.91 -21.86
CA LYS A 148 20.87 -12.79 -22.53
C LYS A 148 21.90 -13.42 -21.58
N SER A 149 21.86 -13.08 -20.30
CA SER A 149 22.79 -13.56 -19.28
C SER A 149 22.31 -14.87 -18.67
N GLU A 150 23.22 -15.83 -18.47
CA GLU A 150 22.92 -17.05 -17.69
C GLU A 150 22.62 -16.74 -16.22
N ARG A 151 23.09 -15.58 -15.72
CA ARG A 151 22.88 -15.14 -14.33
C ARG A 151 22.44 -13.67 -14.32
N PRO A 152 21.15 -13.41 -14.53
CA PRO A 152 20.65 -12.05 -14.61
C PRO A 152 20.77 -11.31 -13.27
N ALA A 153 21.26 -10.07 -13.29
CA ALA A 153 21.23 -9.20 -12.13
C ALA A 153 19.80 -8.86 -11.72
N SER A 154 19.55 -8.75 -10.41
CA SER A 154 18.22 -8.38 -9.90
C SER A 154 17.86 -6.94 -10.31
N LEU A 155 16.56 -6.69 -10.53
CA LEU A 155 16.05 -5.33 -10.84
C LEU A 155 16.44 -4.30 -9.77
N ARG A 156 16.61 -4.73 -8.52
CA ARG A 156 17.12 -3.88 -7.44
C ARG A 156 18.59 -3.52 -7.65
N SER A 157 19.43 -4.49 -8.00
CA SER A 157 20.86 -4.23 -8.29
C SER A 157 21.01 -3.27 -9.45
N ILE A 158 20.26 -3.51 -10.53
CA ILE A 158 20.22 -2.64 -11.71
C ILE A 158 19.72 -1.24 -11.32
N GLY A 159 18.69 -1.17 -10.46
CA GLY A 159 18.18 0.10 -9.95
C GLY A 159 19.25 0.91 -9.21
N ILE A 160 20.05 0.25 -8.37
CA ILE A 160 21.15 0.89 -7.64
C ILE A 160 22.24 1.40 -8.59
N GLU A 161 22.54 0.68 -9.68
CA GLU A 161 23.48 1.15 -10.72
C GLU A 161 23.05 2.49 -11.33
N PHE A 162 21.74 2.69 -11.51
CA PHE A 162 21.17 3.93 -12.02
C PHE A 162 20.87 4.98 -10.94
N GLY A 163 21.27 4.74 -9.69
CA GLY A 163 21.09 5.68 -8.59
C GLY A 163 19.72 5.61 -7.91
N PHE A 164 18.86 4.66 -8.26
CA PHE A 164 17.58 4.46 -7.59
C PHE A 164 17.75 3.78 -6.22
N SER A 165 16.90 4.16 -5.26
CA SER A 165 16.83 3.53 -3.94
C SER A 165 16.17 2.15 -3.94
N SER A 166 15.48 1.78 -5.03
CA SER A 166 14.81 0.50 -5.20
C SER A 166 14.83 0.03 -6.65
N GLY A 167 14.42 -1.21 -6.89
CA GLY A 167 14.22 -1.74 -8.25
C GLY A 167 12.88 -1.39 -8.89
N ASN A 168 11.99 -0.68 -8.21
CA ASN A 168 10.64 -0.38 -8.73
C ASN A 168 10.66 0.46 -10.03
N PRO A 169 11.49 1.52 -10.16
CA PRO A 169 11.54 2.29 -11.40
C PRO A 169 12.02 1.45 -12.59
N VAL A 170 13.02 0.59 -12.38
CA VAL A 170 13.52 -0.35 -13.39
C VAL A 170 12.47 -1.41 -13.73
N ARG A 171 11.71 -1.88 -12.73
CA ARG A 171 10.60 -2.82 -12.91
C ARG A 171 9.52 -2.26 -13.81
N GLU A 172 9.12 -1.00 -13.63
CA GLU A 172 8.10 -0.36 -14.45
C GLU A 172 8.54 -0.24 -15.92
N VAL A 173 9.81 0.11 -16.17
CA VAL A 173 10.40 0.11 -17.52
C VAL A 173 10.37 -1.31 -18.10
N ALA A 174 10.79 -2.31 -17.33
CA ALA A 174 10.85 -3.69 -17.78
C ALA A 174 9.46 -4.25 -18.18
N ILE A 175 8.41 -3.96 -17.40
CA ILE A 175 7.03 -4.39 -17.69
C ILE A 175 6.48 -3.70 -18.94
N ARG A 176 6.83 -2.44 -19.19
CA ARG A 176 6.38 -1.69 -20.37
C ARG A 176 7.06 -2.15 -21.66
N HIS A 177 8.34 -2.49 -21.59
CA HIS A 177 9.16 -2.73 -22.79
C HIS A 177 9.32 -4.21 -23.16
N PHE A 178 9.24 -5.13 -22.21
CA PHE A 178 9.40 -6.56 -22.51
C PHE A 178 8.05 -7.29 -22.44
N PRO A 179 7.83 -8.29 -23.31
CA PRO A 179 6.74 -9.24 -23.17
C PRO A 179 6.70 -9.81 -21.75
N ARG A 180 5.49 -10.01 -21.24
CA ARG A 180 5.27 -10.45 -19.86
C ARG A 180 5.98 -11.77 -19.57
N GLU A 181 6.04 -12.66 -20.55
CA GLU A 181 6.69 -13.96 -20.48
C GLU A 181 8.20 -13.80 -20.20
N ILE A 182 8.87 -12.87 -20.89
CA ILE A 182 10.31 -12.59 -20.72
C ILE A 182 10.57 -11.96 -19.34
N TYR A 183 9.75 -10.98 -18.96
CA TYR A 183 9.88 -10.33 -17.65
C TYR A 183 9.71 -11.33 -16.50
N GLU A 184 8.70 -12.20 -16.59
CA GLU A 184 8.42 -13.20 -15.57
C GLU A 184 9.51 -14.28 -15.51
N ASP A 185 10.06 -14.65 -16.67
CA ASP A 185 11.16 -15.60 -16.77
C ASP A 185 12.46 -15.06 -16.17
N VAL A 186 12.81 -13.79 -16.38
CA VAL A 186 14.12 -13.29 -15.95
C VAL A 186 14.09 -12.73 -14.52
N TRP A 187 13.03 -12.03 -14.10
CA TRP A 187 13.06 -11.22 -12.86
C TRP A 187 11.88 -11.39 -11.90
N SER A 188 10.79 -12.09 -12.29
CA SER A 188 9.72 -12.42 -11.34
C SER A 188 10.10 -13.59 -10.41
N ARG A 189 11.30 -14.18 -10.55
CA ARG A 189 11.67 -15.39 -9.86
C ARG A 189 12.12 -15.10 -8.41
N GLN A 190 11.40 -15.64 -7.43
CA GLN A 190 12.11 -16.31 -6.34
C GLN A 190 12.76 -17.52 -7.00
N HIS A 191 14.08 -17.50 -7.20
CA HIS A 191 14.78 -18.60 -7.86
C HIS A 191 14.54 -19.88 -7.05
N VAL A 192 13.75 -20.78 -7.62
CA VAL A 192 13.70 -22.18 -7.20
C VAL A 192 14.96 -22.82 -7.78
N LEU A 193 15.80 -23.39 -6.93
CA LEU A 193 16.96 -24.17 -7.38
C LEU A 193 16.45 -25.46 -8.03
N GLU A 194 17.15 -26.00 -9.04
CA GLU A 194 16.71 -27.20 -9.77
C GLU A 194 16.44 -28.39 -8.83
N ASP A 195 17.29 -28.61 -7.83
CA ASP A 195 17.10 -29.66 -6.81
C ASP A 195 15.83 -29.44 -5.98
N MET A 196 15.53 -28.18 -5.66
CA MET A 196 14.32 -27.78 -4.94
C MET A 196 13.07 -27.94 -5.81
N GLU A 197 13.17 -27.69 -7.12
CA GLU A 197 12.06 -27.90 -8.05
C GLU A 197 11.71 -29.38 -8.16
N ALA A 198 12.70 -30.28 -8.18
CA ALA A 198 12.47 -31.72 -8.14
C ALA A 198 11.69 -32.15 -6.89
N ASP A 199 12.12 -31.71 -5.70
CA ASP A 199 11.42 -32.00 -4.43
C ASP A 199 9.99 -31.44 -4.42
N ILE A 200 9.78 -30.22 -4.91
CA ILE A 200 8.46 -29.60 -5.02
C ILE A 200 7.56 -30.42 -5.97
N ILE A 201 8.09 -30.89 -7.10
CA ILE A 201 7.34 -31.71 -8.06
C ILE A 201 6.90 -33.03 -7.42
N GLU A 202 7.78 -33.69 -6.65
CA GLU A 202 7.42 -34.92 -5.93
C GLU A 202 6.30 -34.68 -4.92
N ILE A 203 6.43 -33.64 -4.08
CA ILE A 203 5.39 -33.26 -3.11
C ILE A 203 4.08 -33.00 -3.84
N LEU A 204 4.09 -32.24 -4.93
CA LEU A 204 2.89 -31.92 -5.70
C LEU A 204 2.24 -33.17 -6.31
N ARG A 205 3.03 -34.13 -6.80
CA ARG A 205 2.55 -35.43 -7.33
C ARG A 205 1.94 -36.33 -6.25
N ASP A 206 2.32 -36.17 -5.00
CA ASP A 206 1.70 -36.89 -3.89
C ASP A 206 0.48 -36.17 -3.33
N GLU A 207 0.53 -34.84 -3.23
CA GLU A 207 -0.60 -34.02 -2.80
C GLU A 207 -1.78 -34.15 -3.78
N ILE A 208 -1.56 -34.20 -5.10
CA ILE A 208 -2.65 -34.32 -6.09
C ILE A 208 -3.51 -35.58 -5.90
N LYS A 209 -2.93 -36.66 -5.36
CA LYS A 209 -3.61 -37.94 -5.11
C LYS A 209 -4.52 -37.87 -3.89
N LYS A 210 -4.36 -36.88 -3.01
CA LYS A 210 -5.16 -36.72 -1.79
C LYS A 210 -6.50 -36.09 -2.11
N ASP A 211 -7.54 -36.47 -1.40
CA ASP A 211 -8.87 -35.85 -1.54
C ASP A 211 -8.85 -34.37 -1.13
N SER A 212 -8.06 -34.03 -0.11
CA SER A 212 -7.84 -32.67 0.38
C SER A 212 -6.34 -32.36 0.40
N PRO A 213 -5.77 -31.83 -0.70
CA PRO A 213 -4.35 -31.51 -0.76
C PRO A 213 -4.01 -30.30 0.11
N ARG A 214 -2.76 -30.22 0.59
CA ARG A 214 -2.26 -29.04 1.31
C ARG A 214 -2.33 -27.79 0.42
N PRO A 215 -2.66 -26.61 1.00
CA PRO A 215 -2.55 -25.33 0.29
C PRO A 215 -1.14 -25.09 -0.26
N LEU A 216 -1.05 -24.53 -1.47
CA LEU A 216 0.23 -24.23 -2.12
C LEU A 216 1.10 -23.28 -1.31
N GLN A 217 0.50 -22.43 -0.48
CA GLN A 217 1.23 -21.55 0.42
C GLN A 217 1.92 -22.31 1.55
N GLU A 218 1.31 -23.38 2.07
CA GLU A 218 1.94 -24.23 3.09
C GLU A 218 3.12 -24.98 2.49
N ILE A 219 2.95 -25.57 1.31
CA ILE A 219 4.06 -26.19 0.56
C ILE A 219 5.15 -25.16 0.32
N GLY A 220 4.80 -23.92 -0.03
CA GLY A 220 5.77 -22.86 -0.26
C GLY A 220 6.59 -22.49 0.99
N HIS A 221 5.97 -22.57 2.17
CA HIS A 221 6.66 -22.31 3.43
C HIS A 221 7.71 -23.37 3.76
N ASP A 222 7.48 -24.63 3.39
CA ASP A 222 8.47 -25.72 3.56
C ASP A 222 9.80 -25.41 2.85
N PHE A 223 9.73 -24.60 1.78
CA PHE A 223 10.88 -24.17 0.98
C PHE A 223 11.31 -22.71 1.22
N GLY A 224 10.77 -22.05 2.25
CA GLY A 224 11.14 -20.68 2.64
C GLY A 224 10.55 -19.58 1.75
N PHE A 225 9.56 -19.89 0.91
CA PHE A 225 8.83 -18.88 0.15
C PHE A 225 7.85 -18.10 1.04
N LYS A 226 7.61 -16.84 0.69
CA LYS A 226 6.67 -15.96 1.42
C LYS A 226 5.24 -16.06 0.91
N SER A 227 5.03 -16.75 -0.21
CA SER A 227 3.72 -16.97 -0.84
C SER A 227 3.72 -18.32 -1.55
N GLY A 228 2.52 -18.84 -1.86
CA GLY A 228 2.35 -20.06 -2.64
C GLY A 228 2.53 -19.88 -4.16
N GLU A 229 2.85 -18.67 -4.62
CA GLU A 229 2.98 -18.33 -6.04
C GLU A 229 4.08 -19.13 -6.76
N PRO A 230 5.28 -19.35 -6.19
CA PRO A 230 6.30 -20.20 -6.82
C PRO A 230 5.80 -21.63 -7.02
N ILE A 231 5.15 -22.20 -6.00
CA ILE A 231 4.61 -23.57 -6.04
C ILE A 231 3.47 -23.68 -7.05
N TYR A 232 2.60 -22.67 -7.11
CA TYR A 232 1.52 -22.60 -8.09
C TYR A 232 2.03 -22.66 -9.54
N ARG A 233 3.12 -21.96 -9.85
CA ARG A 233 3.70 -21.98 -11.19
C ARG A 233 4.26 -23.36 -11.55
N ILE A 234 4.89 -24.04 -10.60
CA ILE A 234 5.38 -25.41 -10.81
C ILE A 234 4.19 -26.35 -11.03
N ALA A 235 3.16 -26.28 -10.19
CA ALA A 235 1.93 -27.06 -10.34
C ALA A 235 1.27 -26.87 -11.71
N LYS A 236 1.19 -25.62 -12.20
CA LYS A 236 0.64 -25.28 -13.52
C LYS A 236 1.47 -25.87 -14.68
N LYS A 237 2.79 -26.01 -14.52
CA LYS A 237 3.65 -26.62 -15.55
C LYS A 237 3.47 -28.13 -15.64
N ILE A 238 3.24 -28.80 -14.50
CA ILE A 238 3.27 -30.27 -14.43
C ILE A 238 1.90 -30.93 -14.53
N PHE A 239 0.81 -30.21 -14.23
CA PHE A 239 -0.54 -30.75 -14.28
C PHE A 239 -1.41 -30.03 -15.32
N PRO A 240 -2.32 -30.77 -15.98
CA PRO A 240 -3.41 -30.19 -16.74
C PRO A 240 -4.20 -29.14 -15.94
N GLU A 241 -4.69 -28.11 -16.63
CA GLU A 241 -5.33 -26.94 -15.99
C GLU A 241 -6.56 -27.32 -15.16
N ASP A 242 -7.39 -28.20 -15.68
CA ASP A 242 -8.56 -28.76 -15.02
C ASP A 242 -8.18 -29.48 -13.71
N ILE A 243 -7.06 -30.20 -13.70
CA ILE A 243 -6.61 -30.99 -12.55
C ILE A 243 -6.13 -30.09 -11.42
N TYR A 244 -5.21 -29.16 -11.69
CA TYR A 244 -4.67 -28.32 -10.62
C TYR A 244 -5.68 -27.27 -10.15
N MET A 245 -6.55 -26.75 -11.02
CA MET A 245 -7.59 -25.79 -10.64
C MET A 245 -8.63 -26.44 -9.72
N ASN A 246 -8.98 -27.71 -9.95
CA ASN A 246 -9.86 -28.44 -9.07
C ASN A 246 -9.23 -28.72 -7.69
N LYS A 247 -7.92 -28.98 -7.65
CA LYS A 247 -7.22 -29.39 -6.42
C LYS A 247 -6.76 -28.21 -5.56
N TRP A 248 -6.23 -27.15 -6.16
CA TRP A 248 -5.68 -26.00 -5.43
C TRP A 248 -6.31 -24.66 -5.79
N GLY A 249 -7.08 -24.58 -6.88
CA GLY A 249 -7.62 -23.32 -7.35
C GLY A 249 -6.52 -22.34 -7.75
N ARG A 250 -6.79 -21.04 -7.57
CA ARG A 250 -5.81 -19.97 -7.79
C ARG A 250 -5.09 -19.61 -6.47
N PRO A 251 -3.89 -19.01 -6.51
CA PRO A 251 -2.95 -18.89 -5.38
C PRO A 251 -3.48 -18.29 -4.07
N SER A 252 -4.65 -17.66 -4.08
CA SER A 252 -5.21 -16.91 -2.96
C SER A 252 -6.44 -17.54 -2.31
N THR A 253 -7.03 -18.62 -2.86
CA THR A 253 -8.34 -19.09 -2.39
C THR A 253 -8.58 -20.57 -2.68
N SER A 254 -8.92 -21.34 -1.64
CA SER A 254 -9.23 -22.78 -1.72
C SER A 254 -10.46 -23.06 -2.62
N PRO A 255 -10.47 -24.16 -3.39
CA PRO A 255 -11.63 -24.59 -4.19
C PRO A 255 -12.94 -24.68 -3.40
N ILE A 256 -12.86 -25.08 -2.12
CA ILE A 256 -14.03 -25.16 -1.23
C ILE A 256 -14.63 -23.76 -1.03
N ILE A 257 -13.78 -22.77 -0.74
CA ILE A 257 -14.19 -21.38 -0.53
C ILE A 257 -14.75 -20.79 -1.83
N ILE A 258 -14.18 -21.14 -3.00
CA ILE A 258 -14.73 -20.71 -4.29
C ILE A 258 -16.16 -21.22 -4.44
N LYS A 259 -16.41 -22.52 -4.21
CA LYS A 259 -17.74 -23.12 -4.32
C LYS A 259 -18.76 -22.50 -3.34
N GLU A 260 -18.32 -22.17 -2.13
CA GLU A 260 -19.16 -21.44 -1.17
C GLU A 260 -19.49 -20.03 -1.64
N ILE A 261 -18.52 -19.31 -2.22
CA ILE A 261 -18.73 -17.98 -2.82
C ILE A 261 -19.69 -18.07 -4.00
N GLU A 262 -19.54 -19.06 -4.88
CA GLU A 262 -20.43 -19.28 -6.03
C GLU A 262 -21.88 -19.50 -5.59
N ASN A 263 -22.09 -20.37 -4.61
CA ASN A 263 -23.43 -20.61 -4.07
C ASN A 263 -24.00 -19.34 -3.43
N TYR A 264 -23.19 -18.61 -2.68
CA TYR A 264 -23.63 -17.37 -2.05
C TYR A 264 -23.98 -16.29 -3.06
N LEU A 265 -23.24 -16.19 -4.16
CA LEU A 265 -23.53 -15.27 -5.26
C LEU A 265 -24.84 -15.61 -5.96
N LYS A 266 -25.17 -16.90 -6.15
CA LYS A 266 -26.48 -17.33 -6.67
C LYS A 266 -27.62 -16.91 -5.73
N GLU A 267 -27.43 -17.02 -4.42
CA GLU A 267 -28.42 -16.51 -3.46
C GLU A 267 -28.56 -14.99 -3.50
N GLN A 268 -27.51 -14.24 -3.87
CA GLN A 268 -27.57 -12.78 -3.91
C GLN A 268 -28.36 -12.24 -5.10
N ILE A 269 -28.31 -12.89 -6.27
CA ILE A 269 -29.04 -12.43 -7.45
C ILE A 269 -30.56 -12.53 -7.29
N GLU A 270 -31.03 -13.40 -6.39
CA GLU A 270 -32.46 -13.59 -6.09
C GLU A 270 -32.98 -12.59 -5.05
N ARG A 271 -32.10 -11.79 -4.43
CA ARG A 271 -32.47 -10.84 -3.37
C ARG A 271 -32.88 -9.50 -3.97
N GLU A 272 -33.92 -8.92 -3.36
CA GLU A 272 -34.36 -7.56 -3.66
C GLU A 272 -33.27 -6.50 -3.38
N ASN A 273 -32.40 -6.77 -2.40
CA ASN A 273 -31.20 -5.98 -2.11
C ASN A 273 -29.96 -6.90 -2.00
N PRO A 274 -29.25 -7.13 -3.12
CA PRO A 274 -28.02 -7.91 -3.13
C PRO A 274 -26.91 -7.23 -2.31
N MET A 275 -26.14 -8.03 -1.59
CA MET A 275 -24.95 -7.56 -0.89
C MET A 275 -23.86 -7.14 -1.89
N SER A 276 -23.11 -6.07 -1.58
CA SER A 276 -22.02 -5.63 -2.46
C SER A 276 -20.88 -6.66 -2.50
N LEU A 277 -20.15 -6.75 -3.62
CA LEU A 277 -19.00 -7.66 -3.77
C LEU A 277 -17.94 -7.47 -2.66
N SER A 278 -17.79 -6.26 -2.14
CA SER A 278 -16.90 -5.93 -1.02
C SER A 278 -17.37 -6.50 0.33
N GLU A 279 -18.68 -6.51 0.56
CA GLU A 279 -19.28 -7.12 1.75
C GLU A 279 -19.24 -8.64 1.67
N ILE A 280 -19.50 -9.21 0.49
CA ILE A 280 -19.34 -10.64 0.24
C ILE A 280 -17.87 -11.04 0.48
N SER A 281 -16.90 -10.29 -0.05
CA SER A 281 -15.48 -10.50 0.22
C SER A 281 -15.14 -10.54 1.71
N ARG A 282 -15.71 -9.61 2.49
CA ARG A 282 -15.53 -9.57 3.94
C ARG A 282 -16.14 -10.78 4.64
N LYS A 283 -17.30 -11.26 4.17
CA LYS A 283 -17.95 -12.47 4.70
C LYS A 283 -17.05 -13.70 4.60
N PHE A 284 -16.30 -13.82 3.51
CA PHE A 284 -15.37 -14.93 3.27
C PHE A 284 -13.93 -14.65 3.76
N ASN A 285 -13.73 -13.62 4.60
CA ASN A 285 -12.41 -13.21 5.11
C ASN A 285 -11.35 -12.99 4.01
N LEU A 286 -11.78 -12.56 2.83
CA LEU A 286 -10.87 -12.26 1.72
C LEU A 286 -10.31 -10.84 1.88
N LYS A 287 -9.02 -10.70 1.56
CA LYS A 287 -8.26 -9.44 1.69
C LYS A 287 -8.81 -8.33 0.79
N ASP A 288 -9.33 -8.68 -0.38
CA ASP A 288 -9.94 -7.77 -1.34
C ASP A 288 -11.04 -8.46 -2.17
N TYR A 289 -11.93 -7.65 -2.75
CA TYR A 289 -13.10 -8.13 -3.47
C TYR A 289 -12.83 -8.56 -4.91
N SER A 290 -11.57 -8.51 -5.40
CA SER A 290 -11.24 -8.86 -6.77
C SER A 290 -11.51 -10.34 -7.08
N VAL A 291 -11.37 -11.20 -6.08
CA VAL A 291 -11.69 -12.64 -6.18
C VAL A 291 -13.19 -12.82 -6.41
N VAL A 292 -14.02 -12.23 -5.54
CA VAL A 292 -15.49 -12.31 -5.65
C VAL A 292 -15.98 -11.68 -6.96
N ARG A 293 -15.42 -10.53 -7.34
CA ARG A 293 -15.74 -9.85 -8.61
C ARG A 293 -15.49 -10.74 -9.82
N ARG A 294 -14.37 -11.45 -9.82
CA ARG A 294 -13.99 -12.34 -10.92
C ARG A 294 -14.92 -13.54 -11.00
N ILE A 295 -15.17 -14.20 -9.87
CA ILE A 295 -16.12 -15.32 -9.78
C ILE A 295 -17.49 -14.88 -10.30
N ALA A 296 -18.00 -13.71 -9.88
CA ALA A 296 -19.27 -13.18 -10.35
C ALA A 296 -19.28 -12.90 -11.87
N LYS A 297 -18.20 -12.36 -12.44
CA LYS A 297 -18.07 -12.14 -13.90
C LYS A 297 -17.97 -13.44 -14.69
N ASP A 298 -17.37 -14.48 -14.13
CA ASP A 298 -17.22 -15.78 -14.78
C ASP A 298 -18.55 -16.57 -14.72
N MET A 299 -19.34 -16.40 -13.66
CA MET A 299 -20.60 -17.11 -13.45
C MET A 299 -21.81 -16.50 -14.17
N PHE A 300 -21.88 -15.18 -14.27
CA PHE A 300 -23.07 -14.49 -14.75
C PHE A 300 -22.80 -13.76 -16.06
N SER A 301 -23.84 -13.64 -16.90
CA SER A 301 -23.74 -12.83 -18.11
C SER A 301 -23.39 -11.39 -17.75
N GLU A 302 -22.66 -10.68 -18.63
CA GLU A 302 -22.27 -9.29 -18.37
C GLU A 302 -23.51 -8.42 -18.06
N ARG A 303 -24.65 -8.67 -18.73
CA ARG A 303 -25.93 -7.99 -18.44
C ARG A 303 -26.37 -8.19 -16.99
N LEU A 304 -26.46 -9.44 -16.53
CA LEU A 304 -26.92 -9.75 -15.17
C LEU A 304 -25.91 -9.25 -14.12
N TYR A 305 -24.61 -9.40 -14.39
CA TYR A 305 -23.57 -8.86 -13.54
C TYR A 305 -23.69 -7.34 -13.38
N GLN A 306 -23.95 -6.61 -14.48
CA GLN A 306 -24.09 -5.15 -14.45
C GLN A 306 -25.40 -4.71 -13.77
N GLU A 307 -26.49 -5.46 -13.94
CA GLU A 307 -27.76 -5.17 -13.28
C GLU A 307 -27.67 -5.30 -11.76
N VAL A 308 -26.95 -6.30 -11.26
CA VAL A 308 -26.89 -6.62 -9.82
C VAL A 308 -25.70 -5.95 -9.12
N TRP A 309 -24.53 -5.90 -9.76
CA TRP A 309 -23.28 -5.38 -9.18
C TRP A 309 -22.52 -4.44 -10.11
N GLY A 310 -23.12 -4.05 -11.22
CA GLY A 310 -22.57 -3.00 -12.07
C GLY A 310 -22.41 -1.73 -11.28
N ILE A 311 -21.34 -1.01 -11.59
CA ILE A 311 -21.30 0.40 -11.22
C ILE A 311 -22.31 1.03 -12.17
N GLU A 312 -23.45 1.47 -11.63
CA GLU A 312 -24.48 2.24 -12.34
C GLU A 312 -23.81 3.08 -13.43
N GLU A 313 -24.03 2.71 -14.70
CA GLU A 313 -23.33 3.35 -15.81
C GLU A 313 -23.86 4.77 -15.88
N ILE A 314 -23.09 5.71 -15.34
CA ILE A 314 -23.48 7.11 -15.27
C ILE A 314 -23.70 7.58 -16.71
N PRO A 315 -24.91 8.06 -17.07
CA PRO A 315 -25.17 8.65 -18.38
C PRO A 315 -24.15 9.72 -18.71
N GLU A 316 -23.75 9.83 -19.99
CA GLU A 316 -22.69 10.75 -20.39
C GLU A 316 -23.01 12.22 -20.04
N GLU A 317 -24.29 12.58 -20.09
CA GLU A 317 -24.83 13.86 -19.64
C GLU A 317 -24.54 14.14 -18.16
N ILE A 318 -24.68 13.12 -17.31
CA ILE A 318 -24.38 13.21 -15.88
C ILE A 318 -22.86 13.27 -15.65
N LYS A 319 -22.05 12.56 -16.45
CA LYS A 319 -20.58 12.68 -16.38
C LYS A 319 -20.12 14.11 -16.72
N ILE A 320 -20.72 14.74 -17.74
CA ILE A 320 -20.45 16.13 -18.11
C ILE A 320 -20.87 17.07 -16.97
N ALA A 321 -22.05 16.86 -16.37
CA ALA A 321 -22.52 17.66 -15.24
C ALA A 321 -21.62 17.52 -14.00
N ILE A 322 -21.17 16.29 -13.68
CA ILE A 322 -20.19 16.01 -12.64
C ILE A 322 -18.87 16.73 -12.92
N ARG A 323 -18.35 16.67 -14.14
CA ARG A 323 -17.12 17.36 -14.55
C ARG A 323 -17.26 18.88 -14.36
N ASN A 324 -18.40 19.46 -14.75
CA ASN A 324 -18.68 20.88 -14.57
C ASN A 324 -18.75 21.28 -13.09
N ASP A 325 -19.34 20.46 -12.23
CA ASP A 325 -19.34 20.73 -10.79
C ASP A 325 -17.92 20.63 -10.19
N ILE A 326 -17.12 19.66 -10.66
CA ILE A 326 -15.72 19.50 -10.26
C ILE A 326 -14.84 20.67 -10.72
N LEU A 327 -15.18 21.37 -11.80
CA LEU A 327 -14.42 22.52 -12.29
C LEU A 327 -14.92 23.83 -11.70
N ASN A 328 -16.24 24.05 -11.66
CA ASN A 328 -16.83 25.38 -11.50
C ASN A 328 -17.50 25.64 -10.13
N THR A 329 -17.57 24.66 -9.24
CA THR A 329 -18.18 24.84 -7.90
C THR A 329 -17.17 24.64 -6.76
N ASN A 330 -17.57 24.85 -5.50
CA ASN A 330 -16.79 24.50 -4.31
C ASN A 330 -17.28 23.22 -3.62
N LEU A 331 -18.08 22.40 -4.31
CA LEU A 331 -18.63 21.16 -3.74
C LEU A 331 -17.51 20.13 -3.52
N SER A 332 -17.54 19.47 -2.35
CA SER A 332 -16.72 18.29 -2.09
C SER A 332 -17.21 17.08 -2.90
N MET A 333 -16.35 16.10 -3.16
CA MET A 333 -16.75 14.89 -3.89
C MET A 333 -17.93 14.15 -3.25
N ASN A 334 -18.06 14.17 -1.92
CA ASN A 334 -19.22 13.61 -1.22
C ASN A 334 -20.51 14.36 -1.55
N GLN A 335 -20.43 15.70 -1.63
CA GLN A 335 -21.59 16.53 -1.99
C GLN A 335 -21.95 16.38 -3.47
N ILE A 336 -20.96 16.21 -4.34
CA ILE A 336 -21.18 15.92 -5.77
C ILE A 336 -21.83 14.53 -5.91
N ALA A 337 -21.28 13.52 -5.23
CA ALA A 337 -21.85 12.17 -5.19
C ALA A 337 -23.32 12.16 -4.71
N GLN A 338 -23.61 12.90 -3.64
CA GLN A 338 -24.98 13.07 -3.14
C GLN A 338 -25.89 13.81 -4.13
N LYS A 339 -25.40 14.88 -4.79
CA LYS A 339 -26.16 15.68 -5.76
C LYS A 339 -26.62 14.85 -6.95
N PHE A 340 -25.77 13.93 -7.43
CA PHE A 340 -26.08 13.08 -8.59
C PHE A 340 -26.60 11.69 -8.20
N ASN A 341 -26.79 11.42 -6.90
CA ASN A 341 -27.18 10.13 -6.35
C ASN A 341 -26.28 8.96 -6.84
N VAL A 342 -24.97 9.21 -6.97
CA VAL A 342 -23.99 8.20 -7.40
C VAL A 342 -23.01 7.90 -6.28
N SER A 343 -22.37 6.74 -6.34
CA SER A 343 -21.26 6.44 -5.41
C SER A 343 -20.07 7.39 -5.64
N ILE A 344 -19.22 7.57 -4.63
CA ILE A 344 -18.04 8.45 -4.73
C ILE A 344 -16.96 7.93 -5.72
N VAL A 345 -16.99 6.64 -6.05
CA VAL A 345 -15.96 5.99 -6.88
C VAL A 345 -15.94 6.52 -8.32
N PRO A 346 -17.08 6.66 -9.02
CA PRO A 346 -17.15 7.38 -10.29
C PRO A 346 -16.68 8.83 -10.22
N ILE A 347 -17.06 9.59 -9.18
CA ILE A 347 -16.61 10.99 -9.01
C ILE A 347 -15.09 11.06 -8.95
N ARG A 348 -14.46 10.16 -8.17
CA ARG A 348 -12.99 10.04 -8.08
C ARG A 348 -12.36 9.70 -9.43
N THR A 349 -12.97 8.78 -10.17
CA THR A 349 -12.48 8.34 -11.48
C THR A 349 -12.54 9.46 -12.51
N ILE A 350 -13.66 10.19 -12.59
CA ILE A 350 -13.82 11.37 -13.47
C ILE A 350 -12.81 12.45 -13.07
N SER A 351 -12.73 12.78 -11.78
CA SER A 351 -11.83 13.80 -11.24
C SER A 351 -10.36 13.50 -11.54
N SER A 352 -9.91 12.25 -11.47
CA SER A 352 -8.54 11.84 -11.80
C SER A 352 -8.20 11.88 -13.29
N LYS A 353 -9.21 11.88 -14.16
CA LYS A 353 -9.06 11.93 -15.62
C LYS A 353 -9.24 13.33 -16.20
N ILE A 354 -9.53 14.32 -15.36
CA ILE A 354 -9.38 15.74 -15.71
C ILE A 354 -7.86 15.99 -15.73
N GLU A 355 -7.18 15.48 -16.77
CA GLU A 355 -5.76 15.68 -16.99
C GLU A 355 -5.51 17.11 -17.46
N LEU A 356 -4.59 17.80 -16.78
CA LEU A 356 -3.43 18.57 -17.25
C LEU A 356 -3.56 19.60 -18.41
N GLU A 357 -4.67 19.67 -19.14
CA GLU A 357 -4.91 20.63 -20.22
C GLU A 357 -5.40 21.99 -19.69
N ASP A 358 -6.13 22.00 -18.58
CA ASP A 358 -6.53 23.23 -17.91
C ASP A 358 -5.39 23.68 -16.98
N GLN A 359 -4.63 24.70 -17.40
CA GLN A 359 -3.44 25.20 -16.70
C GLN A 359 -3.72 25.69 -15.25
N ASP A 360 -4.98 25.87 -14.86
CA ASP A 360 -5.39 26.35 -13.53
C ASP A 360 -6.00 25.27 -12.62
N TYR A 361 -6.19 24.02 -13.08
CA TYR A 361 -6.82 22.97 -12.26
C TYR A 361 -5.80 22.11 -11.51
N SER A 362 -5.44 22.50 -10.28
CA SER A 362 -4.64 21.68 -9.37
C SER A 362 -5.51 20.71 -8.58
N HIS A 363 -5.69 19.50 -9.11
CA HIS A 363 -6.45 18.41 -8.47
C HIS A 363 -5.97 18.13 -7.02
N SER A 364 -4.66 18.22 -6.80
CA SER A 364 -3.99 18.09 -5.50
C SER A 364 -4.35 19.19 -4.49
N GLU A 365 -4.55 20.43 -4.94
CA GLU A 365 -4.94 21.54 -4.07
C GLU A 365 -6.43 21.48 -3.71
N ARG A 366 -7.26 21.05 -4.67
CA ARG A 366 -8.71 20.98 -4.48
C ARG A 366 -9.14 19.79 -3.62
N PHE A 367 -8.47 18.65 -3.76
CA PHE A 367 -8.79 17.43 -3.00
C PHE A 367 -7.56 16.86 -2.26
N PRO A 368 -7.00 17.60 -1.29
CA PRO A 368 -5.72 17.26 -0.65
C PRO A 368 -5.75 15.93 0.12
N GLN A 369 -6.93 15.49 0.57
CA GLN A 369 -7.13 14.23 1.30
C GLN A 369 -6.91 12.96 0.46
N MET A 370 -6.75 13.09 -0.86
CA MET A 370 -6.49 11.95 -1.74
C MET A 370 -5.00 11.65 -1.96
N ILE A 371 -4.11 12.63 -1.78
CA ILE A 371 -2.66 12.38 -1.87
C ILE A 371 -2.24 11.41 -0.78
N SER A 372 -2.79 11.55 0.43
CA SER A 372 -2.59 10.63 1.55
C SER A 372 -3.07 9.21 1.25
N ALA A 373 -4.27 9.05 0.66
CA ALA A 373 -4.79 7.74 0.29
C ALA A 373 -4.05 7.09 -0.90
N PHE A 374 -3.45 7.88 -1.80
CA PHE A 374 -2.67 7.38 -2.95
C PHE A 374 -1.21 7.07 -2.56
N LEU A 375 -0.63 7.81 -1.61
CA LEU A 375 0.71 7.59 -1.06
C LEU A 375 0.74 6.61 0.13
N GLY A 376 -0.41 6.06 0.54
CA GLY A 376 -0.50 5.12 1.65
C GLY A 376 -0.20 5.72 3.02
N THR A 377 -0.31 7.05 3.16
CA THR A 377 -0.22 7.72 4.46
C THR A 377 -1.64 7.94 4.99
N GLN A 378 -1.98 7.22 6.07
CA GLN A 378 -3.27 7.33 6.75
C GLN A 378 -3.55 8.74 7.27
#